data_AF-A0A4R4J6N5-F1
#
_entry.id   AF-A0A4R4J6N5-F1
#
_cell.length_a   1.000
_cell.length_b   1.000
_cell.length_c   1.000
_cell.angle_alpha   90.00
_cell.angle_beta   90.00
_cell.angle_gamma   90.00
#
_symmetry.space_group_name_H-M   'P 1'
#
loop_
_entity.id
_entity.type
_entity.pdbx_description
1 polymer ?
#
loop_
_entity_poly.entity_id
_entity_poly.type
_entity_poly.pdbx_seq_one_letter_code
_entity_poly.pdbx_strand_id
1 'polypeptide(L)'
;MKIYYTDDTPIVAFQTIDWIPKRAITALGRPKIYGKNNNGKPVRYPAKGTRDLIIFPTKYYLDFPEVYYYPYFLKDIMFRIKAKNQIFIVPHVMTGTYTCEITASCKNSLPGQAKMTLYTDAIVENNEPQWFKGDSNVMESDVSDLLYSVSCRATGFSWQRNPEEKVEFENNWESGVPLITMQNSKDPHSLIYSLVLWTAPGDLDPHFKDPAVLIPNEENDNQKKVSP
;
A
#
# COMPACT_ATOMS: atom_id res chain seq x y z
N MET A 1 16.23 2.13 15.49
CA MET A 1 15.85 1.17 14.44
C MET A 1 15.77 -0.20 15.09
N LYS A 2 14.58 -0.79 15.23
CA LYS A 2 14.44 -2.16 15.77
C LYS A 2 14.34 -3.11 14.57
N ILE A 3 15.25 -4.07 14.50
CA ILE A 3 15.26 -5.13 13.50
C ILE A 3 14.33 -6.23 14.03
N TYR A 4 13.35 -6.62 13.23
CA TYR A 4 12.48 -7.74 13.53
C TYR A 4 12.83 -8.87 12.58
N TYR A 5 13.05 -10.05 13.14
CA TYR A 5 13.31 -11.27 12.39
C TYR A 5 12.02 -12.07 12.35
N THR A 6 11.52 -12.34 11.15
CA THR A 6 10.56 -13.41 10.89
C THR A 6 11.23 -14.37 9.92
N ASP A 7 11.45 -15.61 10.35
CA ASP A 7 12.01 -16.76 9.61
C ASP A 7 12.64 -16.45 8.24
N ASP A 8 13.93 -16.05 8.27
CA ASP A 8 14.87 -15.90 7.16
C ASP A 8 14.77 -14.66 6.23
N THR A 9 14.03 -13.60 6.59
CA THR A 9 14.11 -12.33 5.84
C THR A 9 14.27 -11.11 6.77
N PRO A 10 15.35 -10.32 6.65
CA PRO A 10 15.45 -9.07 7.41
C PRO A 10 14.45 -8.05 6.84
N ILE A 11 13.35 -7.84 7.57
CA ILE A 11 12.44 -6.72 7.33
C ILE A 11 13.13 -5.48 7.89
N VAL A 12 13.47 -4.54 7.01
CA VAL A 12 14.16 -3.33 7.41
C VAL A 12 13.52 -2.15 6.67
N ALA A 13 13.41 -1.02 7.38
CA ALA A 13 12.46 0.08 7.20
C ALA A 13 11.05 -0.21 7.75
N PHE A 14 10.98 -0.18 9.08
CA PHE A 14 9.79 0.31 9.75
C PHE A 14 9.84 1.84 9.77
N GLN A 15 8.90 2.47 9.09
CA GLN A 15 8.38 3.74 9.58
C GLN A 15 6.89 3.59 9.72
N THR A 16 6.41 3.63 10.96
CA THR A 16 5.02 3.93 11.26
C THR A 16 4.68 5.25 10.58
N ILE A 17 3.88 5.18 9.51
CA ILE A 17 3.06 6.33 9.15
C ILE A 17 2.10 6.49 10.32
N ASP A 18 1.82 7.73 10.73
CA ASP A 18 0.64 7.99 11.56
C ASP A 18 -0.57 7.43 10.83
N TRP A 19 -0.97 6.23 11.22
CA TRP A 19 -2.13 5.58 10.67
C TRP A 19 -3.32 6.47 11.00
N ILE A 20 -3.85 7.11 9.97
CA ILE A 20 -5.05 7.92 10.10
C ILE A 20 -6.14 7.14 9.36
N PRO A 21 -6.88 6.24 10.05
CA PRO A 21 -7.89 5.41 9.40
C PRO A 21 -8.90 6.30 8.69
N LYS A 22 -9.18 7.48 9.25
CA LYS A 22 -10.04 8.51 8.65
C LYS A 22 -9.68 8.85 7.20
N ARG A 23 -8.40 8.85 6.79
CA ARG A 23 -8.01 9.12 5.39
C ARG A 23 -8.38 7.95 4.48
N ALA A 24 -8.15 6.72 4.92
CA ALA A 24 -8.59 5.51 4.20
C ALA A 24 -10.13 5.45 4.13
N ILE A 25 -10.85 5.67 5.24
CA ILE A 25 -12.32 5.74 5.28
C ILE A 25 -12.84 6.84 4.36
N THR A 26 -12.17 8.00 4.30
CA THR A 26 -12.57 9.09 3.40
C THR A 26 -12.51 8.66 1.93
N ALA A 27 -11.54 7.80 1.56
CA ALA A 27 -11.43 7.27 0.20
C ALA A 27 -12.58 6.30 -0.16
N LEU A 28 -13.13 5.57 0.83
CA LEU A 28 -14.33 4.76 0.63
C LEU A 28 -15.57 5.61 0.27
N GLY A 29 -15.59 6.88 0.67
CA GLY A 29 -16.71 7.77 0.44
C GLY A 29 -17.93 7.41 1.30
N ARG A 30 -19.14 7.75 0.82
CA ARG A 30 -20.41 7.51 1.53
C ARG A 30 -21.43 6.86 0.58
N PRO A 31 -21.30 5.55 0.27
CA PRO A 31 -22.25 4.92 -0.61
C PRO A 31 -23.63 4.83 0.02
N LYS A 32 -24.65 4.80 -0.83
CA LYS A 32 -26.05 4.65 -0.42
C LYS A 32 -26.45 3.20 -0.59
N ILE A 33 -27.03 2.62 0.45
CA ILE A 33 -27.54 1.26 0.46
C ILE A 33 -29.07 1.34 0.47
N TYR A 34 -29.74 0.71 -0.49
CA TYR A 34 -31.20 0.72 -0.59
C TYR A 34 -31.81 -0.55 0.02
N GLY A 35 -32.55 -0.38 1.12
CA GLY A 35 -33.06 -1.50 1.91
C GLY A 35 -31.95 -2.30 2.60
N LYS A 36 -32.33 -3.34 3.37
CA LYS A 36 -31.38 -4.09 4.21
C LYS A 36 -30.31 -4.87 3.42
N ASN A 37 -30.65 -5.30 2.21
CA ASN A 37 -29.79 -6.15 1.37
C ASN A 37 -29.34 -5.46 0.07
N ASN A 38 -29.38 -4.12 0.02
CA ASN A 38 -29.03 -3.33 -1.18
C ASN A 38 -29.69 -3.84 -2.49
N ASN A 39 -30.93 -4.31 -2.41
CA ASN A 39 -31.65 -4.95 -3.52
C ASN A 39 -30.86 -6.08 -4.23
N GLY A 40 -30.10 -6.88 -3.47
CA GLY A 40 -29.33 -8.01 -3.98
C GLY A 40 -28.04 -7.63 -4.72
N LYS A 41 -27.58 -6.37 -4.61
CA LYS A 41 -26.36 -5.88 -5.28
C LYS A 41 -25.24 -5.65 -4.27
N PRO A 42 -23.96 -5.84 -4.65
CA PRO A 42 -22.84 -5.46 -3.80
C PRO A 42 -22.83 -3.96 -3.52
N VAL A 43 -22.32 -3.58 -2.36
CA VAL A 43 -22.08 -2.17 -1.99
C VAL A 43 -20.72 -1.76 -2.54
N ARG A 44 -20.71 -0.71 -3.36
CA ARG A 44 -19.49 -0.21 -4.04
C ARG A 44 -18.94 1.05 -3.37
N TYR A 45 -17.63 1.11 -3.24
CA TYR A 45 -16.88 2.23 -2.69
C TYR A 45 -15.85 2.75 -3.70
N PRO A 46 -15.80 4.06 -3.99
CA PRO A 46 -16.92 4.99 -3.80
C PRO A 46 -18.16 4.53 -4.60
N ALA A 47 -19.32 5.13 -4.32
CA ALA A 47 -20.59 4.78 -4.98
C ALA A 47 -20.51 4.79 -6.52
N LYS A 48 -19.64 5.64 -7.08
CA LYS A 48 -19.36 5.73 -8.52
C LYS A 48 -17.88 6.04 -8.74
N GLY A 49 -17.29 5.40 -9.75
CA GLY A 49 -15.91 5.65 -10.16
C GLY A 49 -14.89 5.03 -9.21
N THR A 50 -13.81 5.76 -8.98
CA THR A 50 -12.65 5.35 -8.19
C THR A 50 -12.18 6.52 -7.30
N ARG A 51 -11.30 6.22 -6.34
CA ARG A 51 -10.66 7.21 -5.48
C ARG A 51 -9.16 6.95 -5.32
N ASP A 52 -8.41 8.02 -5.14
CA ASP A 52 -6.99 7.96 -4.81
C ASP A 52 -6.80 7.92 -3.29
N LEU A 53 -5.78 7.19 -2.85
CA LEU A 53 -5.43 7.01 -1.44
C LEU A 53 -4.28 7.93 -1.07
N ILE A 54 -4.58 9.01 -0.34
CA ILE A 54 -3.60 10.01 0.12
C ILE A 54 -3.12 9.65 1.53
N ILE A 55 -2.55 8.45 1.66
CA ILE A 55 -2.12 7.86 2.94
C ILE A 55 -0.62 7.58 3.02
N PHE A 56 0.10 7.64 1.89
CA PHE A 56 1.53 7.36 1.79
C PHE A 56 2.33 8.68 1.88
N PRO A 57 3.03 8.97 3.00
CA PRO A 57 3.95 10.09 3.07
C PRO A 57 5.23 9.76 2.31
N THR A 58 5.82 10.78 1.70
CA THR A 58 7.16 10.68 1.14
C THR A 58 8.19 10.55 2.26
N LYS A 59 9.12 9.60 2.11
CA LYS A 59 10.27 9.47 3.00
C LYS A 59 11.52 9.95 2.28
N TYR A 60 12.37 10.66 3.01
CA TYR A 60 13.55 11.30 2.47
C TYR A 60 14.79 10.83 3.22
N TYR A 61 15.91 10.78 2.51
CA TYR A 61 17.24 10.58 3.09
C TYR A 61 17.34 9.34 3.99
N LEU A 62 16.76 8.23 3.55
CA LEU A 62 16.88 6.93 4.22
C LEU A 62 18.22 6.28 3.87
N ASP A 63 18.85 5.65 4.85
CA ASP A 63 20.00 4.79 4.64
C ASP A 63 19.57 3.49 3.95
N PHE A 64 20.37 3.04 2.99
CA PHE A 64 20.34 1.64 2.56
C PHE A 64 20.77 0.74 3.73
N PRO A 65 20.27 -0.51 3.81
CA PRO A 65 20.69 -1.46 4.83
C PRO A 65 22.21 -1.64 4.86
N GLU A 66 22.77 -1.74 6.06
CA GLU A 66 24.17 -2.13 6.24
C GLU A 66 24.38 -3.55 5.71
N VAL A 67 25.43 -3.71 4.90
CA VAL A 67 25.88 -4.96 4.31
C VAL A 67 27.24 -5.32 4.91
N TYR A 68 27.29 -6.40 5.69
CA TYR A 68 28.51 -6.77 6.43
C TYR A 68 29.53 -7.57 5.59
N TYR A 69 29.13 -8.03 4.40
CA TYR A 69 29.94 -8.92 3.57
C TYR A 69 29.92 -8.39 2.13
N TYR A 70 31.01 -7.75 1.71
CA TYR A 70 31.28 -7.21 0.37
C TYR A 70 30.59 -5.89 0.00
N PRO A 71 31.25 -5.07 -0.84
CA PRO A 71 30.63 -3.87 -1.38
C PRO A 71 29.49 -4.23 -2.35
N TYR A 72 28.37 -3.53 -2.22
CA TYR A 72 27.22 -3.67 -3.11
C TYR A 72 27.00 -2.37 -3.87
N PHE A 73 27.07 -2.43 -5.19
CA PHE A 73 26.88 -1.27 -6.05
C PHE A 73 25.40 -1.09 -6.39
N LEU A 74 24.94 0.16 -6.48
CA LEU A 74 23.54 0.47 -6.76
C LEU A 74 23.03 -0.18 -8.06
N LYS A 75 23.86 -0.21 -9.10
CA LYS A 75 23.55 -0.83 -10.39
C LYS A 75 23.24 -2.33 -10.31
N ASP A 76 23.77 -2.99 -9.29
CA ASP A 76 23.63 -4.44 -9.10
C ASP A 76 22.42 -4.78 -8.23
N ILE A 77 21.70 -3.79 -7.69
CA ILE A 77 20.48 -4.02 -6.89
C ILE A 77 19.24 -3.99 -7.79
N MET A 78 18.45 -5.04 -7.70
CA MET A 78 17.11 -5.12 -8.29
C MET A 78 16.03 -4.87 -7.22
N PHE A 79 14.94 -4.27 -7.66
CA PHE A 79 13.80 -3.92 -6.83
C PHE A 79 12.55 -4.55 -7.39
N ARG A 80 11.66 -5.03 -6.52
CA ARG A 80 10.32 -5.48 -6.89
C ARG A 80 9.31 -4.84 -5.96
N ILE A 81 8.12 -4.58 -6.47
CA ILE A 81 7.00 -4.09 -5.68
C ILE A 81 5.89 -5.13 -5.67
N LYS A 82 5.23 -5.31 -4.53
CA LYS A 82 4.10 -6.22 -4.37
C LYS A 82 2.96 -5.53 -3.63
N ALA A 83 1.76 -5.96 -3.93
CA ALA A 83 0.52 -5.56 -3.27
C ALA A 83 -0.08 -6.75 -2.50
N LYS A 84 0.80 -7.55 -1.86
CA LYS A 84 0.45 -8.85 -1.26
C LYS A 84 -0.62 -8.72 -0.18
N ASN A 85 -0.67 -7.54 0.41
CA ASN A 85 -1.52 -7.20 1.53
C ASN A 85 -2.48 -6.06 1.15
N GLN A 86 -3.53 -5.87 1.92
CA GLN A 86 -4.61 -4.94 1.62
C GLN A 86 -4.86 -3.97 2.77
N ILE A 87 -5.36 -2.78 2.44
CA ILE A 87 -5.70 -1.77 3.45
C ILE A 87 -6.97 -2.17 4.20
N PHE A 88 -7.95 -2.65 3.44
CA PHE A 88 -9.24 -3.14 3.92
C PHE A 88 -9.29 -4.64 3.67
N ILE A 89 -9.68 -5.41 4.69
CA ILE A 89 -10.08 -6.80 4.50
C ILE A 89 -11.46 -6.83 3.83
N VAL A 90 -12.34 -5.95 4.29
CA VAL A 90 -13.64 -5.64 3.68
C VAL A 90 -13.81 -4.12 3.69
N PRO A 91 -14.20 -3.48 2.58
CA PRO A 91 -14.54 -4.06 1.29
C PRO A 91 -13.33 -4.54 0.48
N HIS A 92 -13.53 -5.55 -0.38
CA HIS A 92 -12.52 -6.14 -1.25
C HIS A 92 -12.12 -5.19 -2.38
N VAL A 93 -10.84 -5.12 -2.71
CA VAL A 93 -10.33 -4.26 -3.80
C VAL A 93 -10.82 -4.79 -5.16
N MET A 94 -11.38 -3.91 -5.99
CA MET A 94 -11.85 -4.21 -7.35
C MET A 94 -11.01 -3.57 -8.45
N THR A 95 -10.39 -2.43 -8.14
CA THR A 95 -9.38 -1.77 -8.96
C THR A 95 -8.45 -1.01 -8.04
N GLY A 96 -7.25 -0.68 -8.52
CA GLY A 96 -6.31 0.16 -7.80
C GLY A 96 -4.89 -0.13 -8.21
N THR A 97 -4.05 0.89 -8.11
CA THR A 97 -2.67 0.80 -8.57
C THR A 97 -1.77 1.54 -7.60
N TYR A 98 -0.63 0.94 -7.27
CA TYR A 98 0.45 1.56 -6.53
C TYR A 98 1.58 1.96 -7.49
N THR A 99 2.06 3.19 -7.36
CA THR A 99 3.23 3.68 -8.10
C THR A 99 4.19 4.36 -7.13
N CYS A 100 5.43 3.89 -7.11
CA CYS A 100 6.47 4.37 -6.21
C CYS A 100 7.68 4.85 -7.01
N GLU A 101 8.14 6.06 -6.74
CA GLU A 101 9.42 6.57 -7.24
C GLU A 101 10.45 6.48 -6.12
N ILE A 102 11.61 5.91 -6.43
CA ILE A 102 12.77 5.89 -5.54
C ILE A 102 13.89 6.68 -6.18
N THR A 103 14.46 7.63 -5.45
CA THR A 103 15.61 8.43 -5.87
C THR A 103 16.78 8.19 -4.92
N ALA A 104 17.94 7.83 -5.46
CA ALA A 104 19.19 7.67 -4.72
C ALA A 104 20.16 8.82 -4.99
N SER A 105 20.94 9.18 -3.97
CA SER A 105 21.96 10.24 -4.02
C SER A 105 23.09 9.96 -3.03
N CYS A 106 24.30 10.46 -3.28
CA CYS A 106 25.44 10.25 -2.39
C CYS A 106 25.30 11.02 -1.05
N LYS A 107 25.69 10.39 0.07
CA LYS A 107 25.70 10.98 1.42
C LYS A 107 26.57 12.23 1.51
N ASN A 108 27.71 12.20 0.84
CA ASN A 108 28.71 13.27 0.83
C ASN A 108 28.33 14.48 -0.06
N SER A 109 27.06 14.58 -0.48
CA SER A 109 26.55 15.68 -1.32
C SER A 109 27.26 15.82 -2.67
N LEU A 110 27.94 14.76 -3.15
CA LEU A 110 28.40 14.72 -4.53
C LEU A 110 27.21 14.86 -5.48
N PRO A 111 27.37 15.61 -6.58
CA PRO A 111 26.30 15.83 -7.53
C PRO A 111 25.92 14.53 -8.25
N GLY A 112 24.63 14.38 -8.50
CA GLY A 112 24.06 13.28 -9.27
C GLY A 112 22.91 12.58 -8.55
N GLN A 113 22.02 11.98 -9.32
CA GLN A 113 20.91 11.18 -8.83
C GLN A 113 20.69 9.97 -9.74
N ALA A 114 20.25 8.88 -9.10
CA ALA A 114 19.69 7.74 -9.80
C ALA A 114 18.24 7.56 -9.39
N LYS A 115 17.37 7.20 -10.34
CA LYS A 115 15.94 7.03 -10.10
C LYS A 115 15.43 5.70 -10.61
N MET A 116 14.39 5.19 -9.97
CA MET A 116 13.58 4.11 -10.49
C MET A 116 12.11 4.40 -10.22
N THR A 117 11.24 3.82 -11.05
CA THR A 117 9.80 3.82 -10.83
C THR A 117 9.32 2.38 -10.76
N LEU A 118 8.65 2.05 -9.66
CA LEU A 118 8.00 0.77 -9.41
C LEU A 118 6.49 0.95 -9.56
N TYR A 119 5.83 -0.05 -10.14
CA TYR A 119 4.39 -0.07 -10.37
C TYR A 119 3.85 -1.47 -10.06
N THR A 120 2.70 -1.55 -9.40
CA THR A 120 1.91 -2.79 -9.31
C THR A 120 0.43 -2.47 -9.23
N ASP A 121 -0.40 -3.29 -9.89
CA ASP A 121 -1.83 -3.30 -9.61
C ASP A 121 -2.09 -3.94 -8.25
N ALA A 122 -3.18 -3.52 -7.61
CA ALA A 122 -3.61 -4.00 -6.30
C ALA A 122 -4.29 -5.38 -6.34
N ILE A 123 -4.52 -5.93 -7.54
CA ILE A 123 -5.19 -7.23 -7.75
C ILE A 123 -4.30 -8.19 -8.52
N VAL A 124 -3.74 -7.72 -9.64
CA VAL A 124 -2.86 -8.52 -10.49
C VAL A 124 -1.45 -7.98 -10.31
N GLU A 125 -0.71 -8.54 -9.38
CA GLU A 125 0.61 -8.00 -9.02
C GLU A 125 1.59 -8.01 -10.20
N ASN A 126 2.34 -6.92 -10.35
CA ASN A 126 3.52 -6.90 -11.19
C ASN A 126 4.74 -7.26 -10.35
N ASN A 127 5.36 -8.39 -10.64
CA ASN A 127 6.56 -8.86 -9.94
C ASN A 127 7.85 -8.71 -10.78
N GLU A 128 7.81 -7.88 -11.83
CA GLU A 128 8.96 -7.59 -12.66
C GLU A 128 10.03 -6.83 -11.87
N PRO A 129 11.29 -7.29 -11.91
CA PRO A 129 12.40 -6.54 -11.32
C PRO A 129 12.65 -5.23 -12.06
N GLN A 130 12.94 -4.18 -11.31
CA GLN A 130 13.37 -2.88 -11.80
C GLN A 130 14.73 -2.52 -11.20
N TRP A 131 15.46 -1.68 -11.92
CA TRP A 131 16.78 -1.19 -11.54
C TRP A 131 16.80 0.32 -11.58
N PHE A 132 17.70 0.91 -10.79
CA PHE A 132 18.00 2.32 -10.90
C PHE A 132 18.56 2.67 -12.29
N LYS A 133 18.28 3.90 -12.72
CA LYS A 133 18.89 4.54 -13.89
C LYS A 133 19.23 5.98 -13.55
N GLY A 134 20.39 6.46 -13.95
CA GLY A 134 20.80 7.84 -13.73
C GLY A 134 22.30 8.01 -13.77
N ASP A 135 22.81 8.97 -13.00
CA ASP A 135 24.23 9.35 -13.01
C ASP A 135 25.15 8.18 -12.67
N SER A 136 26.14 7.94 -13.53
CA SER A 136 27.08 6.82 -13.37
C SER A 136 27.81 6.85 -12.03
N ASN A 137 28.15 8.03 -11.51
CA ASN A 137 28.80 8.17 -10.20
C ASN A 137 27.93 7.62 -9.06
N VAL A 138 26.61 7.79 -9.14
CA VAL A 138 25.66 7.24 -8.16
C VAL A 138 25.44 5.75 -8.40
N MET A 139 25.32 5.34 -9.66
CA MET A 139 25.11 3.93 -10.05
C MET A 139 26.27 3.01 -9.66
N GLU A 140 27.51 3.53 -9.73
CA GLU A 140 28.76 2.84 -9.40
C GLU A 140 29.20 3.02 -7.94
N SER A 141 28.42 3.74 -7.13
CA SER A 141 28.71 3.89 -5.70
C SER A 141 28.24 2.68 -4.90
N ASP A 142 28.95 2.40 -3.80
CA ASP A 142 28.50 1.46 -2.80
C ASP A 142 27.22 1.98 -2.13
N VAL A 143 26.24 1.11 -1.92
CA VAL A 143 24.96 1.50 -1.31
C VAL A 143 25.09 2.03 0.11
N SER A 144 26.14 1.66 0.84
CA SER A 144 26.46 2.21 2.17
C SER A 144 26.82 3.70 2.12
N ASP A 145 27.29 4.21 0.98
CA ASP A 145 27.62 5.62 0.73
C ASP A 145 26.42 6.42 0.19
N LEU A 146 25.27 5.78 0.00
CA LEU A 146 24.09 6.38 -0.60
C LEU A 146 22.96 6.59 0.40
N LEU A 147 22.12 7.57 0.09
CA LEU A 147 20.80 7.76 0.69
C LEU A 147 19.76 7.57 -0.39
N TYR A 148 18.57 7.12 -0.01
CA TYR A 148 17.42 7.11 -0.90
C TYR A 148 16.21 7.84 -0.33
N SER A 149 15.38 8.35 -1.22
CA SER A 149 14.07 8.91 -0.92
C SER A 149 13.03 8.11 -1.69
N VAL A 150 11.88 7.87 -1.08
CA VAL A 150 10.78 7.10 -1.67
C VAL A 150 9.48 7.87 -1.56
N SER A 151 8.78 7.97 -2.69
CA SER A 151 7.48 8.62 -2.79
C SER A 151 6.50 7.69 -3.48
N CYS A 152 5.38 7.39 -2.84
CA CYS A 152 4.37 6.49 -3.40
C CYS A 152 3.01 7.16 -3.54
N ARG A 153 2.29 6.73 -4.57
CA ARG A 153 0.93 7.14 -4.87
C ARG A 153 0.09 5.91 -5.09
N ALA A 154 -1.17 6.01 -4.70
CA ALA A 154 -2.15 4.96 -4.87
C ALA A 154 -3.38 5.58 -5.53
N THR A 155 -3.67 5.13 -6.74
CA THR A 155 -4.63 5.78 -7.63
C THR A 155 -5.68 4.81 -8.15
N GLY A 156 -6.86 5.33 -8.46
CA GLY A 156 -7.87 4.54 -9.17
C GLY A 156 -8.47 3.41 -8.34
N PHE A 157 -8.50 3.53 -7.01
CA PHE A 157 -9.04 2.49 -6.15
C PHE A 157 -10.56 2.44 -6.18
N SER A 158 -11.11 1.24 -6.26
CA SER A 158 -12.50 0.98 -5.91
C SER A 158 -12.60 -0.34 -5.16
N TRP A 159 -13.63 -0.46 -4.33
CA TRP A 159 -13.87 -1.63 -3.51
C TRP A 159 -15.32 -2.07 -3.57
N GLN A 160 -15.56 -3.34 -3.26
CA GLN A 160 -16.90 -3.91 -3.15
C GLN A 160 -16.99 -4.84 -1.94
N ARG A 161 -18.17 -4.88 -1.33
CA ARG A 161 -18.54 -5.91 -0.36
C ARG A 161 -19.96 -6.35 -0.62
N ASN A 162 -20.31 -7.55 -0.20
CA ASN A 162 -21.69 -7.96 -0.08
C ASN A 162 -22.37 -7.20 1.07
N PRO A 163 -23.68 -6.87 0.98
CA PRO A 163 -24.39 -6.07 1.98
C PRO A 163 -24.29 -6.58 3.42
N GLU A 164 -24.18 -7.89 3.62
CA GLU A 164 -24.06 -8.57 4.90
C GLU A 164 -22.65 -8.57 5.51
N GLU A 165 -21.61 -8.34 4.71
CA GLU A 165 -20.23 -8.29 5.21
C GLU A 165 -20.02 -7.05 6.08
N LYS A 166 -19.36 -7.24 7.23
CA LYS A 166 -18.94 -6.13 8.08
C LYS A 166 -17.65 -5.54 7.53
N VAL A 167 -17.54 -4.22 7.60
CA VAL A 167 -16.36 -3.51 7.11
C VAL A 167 -15.21 -3.70 8.09
N GLU A 168 -14.03 -4.01 7.56
CA GLU A 168 -12.90 -4.48 8.33
C GLU A 168 -11.57 -3.92 7.78
N PHE A 169 -10.74 -3.41 8.68
CA PHE A 169 -9.36 -3.02 8.37
C PHE A 169 -8.41 -4.19 8.54
N GLU A 170 -7.35 -4.19 7.73
CA GLU A 170 -6.17 -4.98 8.05
C GLU A 170 -5.51 -4.42 9.31
N ASN A 171 -5.18 -5.31 10.26
CA ASN A 171 -4.61 -4.96 11.56
C ASN A 171 -3.26 -5.64 11.83
N ASN A 172 -2.80 -6.53 10.94
CA ASN A 172 -1.48 -7.14 11.03
C ASN A 172 -0.42 -6.20 10.43
N TRP A 173 0.64 -5.91 11.19
CA TRP A 173 1.76 -5.11 10.71
C TRP A 173 2.55 -5.81 9.58
N GLU A 174 2.58 -7.15 9.57
CA GLU A 174 3.19 -7.97 8.51
C GLU A 174 2.42 -7.81 7.19
N SER A 175 1.18 -7.34 7.27
CA SER A 175 0.31 -7.05 6.13
C SER A 175 0.51 -5.65 5.55
N GLY A 176 1.72 -5.08 5.64
CA GLY A 176 1.97 -3.76 5.08
C GLY A 176 1.94 -3.71 3.55
N VAL A 177 1.50 -2.59 2.97
CA VAL A 177 1.30 -2.42 1.51
C VAL A 177 1.57 -0.98 1.07
N PRO A 178 2.21 -0.71 -0.09
CA PRO A 178 2.92 -1.69 -0.90
C PRO A 178 4.22 -2.14 -0.23
N LEU A 179 4.61 -3.38 -0.53
CA LEU A 179 5.87 -3.98 -0.09
C LEU A 179 6.89 -3.86 -1.24
N ILE A 180 8.03 -3.23 -0.98
CA ILE A 180 9.13 -3.14 -1.94
C ILE A 180 10.28 -4.01 -1.45
N THR A 181 10.68 -5.00 -2.23
CA THR A 181 11.84 -5.84 -1.92
C THR A 181 13.05 -5.42 -2.73
N MET A 182 14.19 -5.29 -2.07
CA MET A 182 15.49 -5.03 -2.68
C MET A 182 16.32 -6.30 -2.59
N GLN A 183 16.95 -6.69 -3.69
CA GLN A 183 17.75 -7.91 -3.79
C GLN A 183 18.97 -7.66 -4.65
N ASN A 184 20.08 -8.33 -4.35
CA ASN A 184 21.21 -8.34 -5.28
C ASN A 184 20.84 -9.13 -6.54
N SER A 185 21.11 -8.56 -7.71
CA SER A 185 20.85 -9.20 -8.99
C SER A 185 21.81 -10.34 -9.31
N LYS A 186 23.01 -10.34 -8.72
CA LYS A 186 24.07 -11.32 -8.99
C LYS A 186 24.00 -12.57 -8.10
N ASP A 187 23.32 -12.47 -6.96
CA ASP A 187 23.05 -13.60 -6.09
C ASP A 187 21.62 -13.45 -5.51
N PRO A 188 20.63 -14.17 -6.08
CA PRO A 188 19.23 -14.09 -5.67
C PRO A 188 18.97 -14.68 -4.28
N HIS A 189 19.95 -15.36 -3.67
CA HIS A 189 19.90 -15.81 -2.27
C HIS A 189 20.55 -14.82 -1.30
N SER A 190 21.21 -13.76 -1.80
CA SER A 190 21.82 -12.73 -0.97
C SER A 190 20.91 -11.53 -0.72
N LEU A 191 21.06 -10.96 0.48
CA LEU A 191 20.51 -9.68 0.95
C LEU A 191 19.12 -9.32 0.42
N ILE A 192 18.08 -9.84 1.07
CA ILE A 192 16.70 -9.43 0.83
C ILE A 192 16.33 -8.36 1.86
N TYR A 193 16.08 -7.15 1.39
CA TYR A 193 15.54 -6.06 2.21
C TYR A 193 14.11 -5.78 1.81
N SER A 194 13.24 -5.55 2.79
CA SER A 194 11.82 -5.29 2.56
C SER A 194 11.41 -3.93 3.11
N LEU A 195 11.23 -2.95 2.23
CA LEU A 195 10.67 -1.65 2.55
C LEU A 195 9.14 -1.73 2.56
N VAL A 196 8.57 -1.55 3.75
CA VAL A 196 7.12 -1.46 3.91
C VAL A 196 6.73 -0.01 4.09
N LEU A 197 5.89 0.48 3.20
CA LEU A 197 5.57 1.90 3.17
C LEU A 197 4.42 2.27 4.09
N TRP A 198 3.51 1.35 4.37
CA TRP A 198 2.38 1.55 5.27
C TRP A 198 2.08 0.25 6.02
N THR A 199 1.80 0.35 7.32
CA THR A 199 1.48 -0.76 8.22
C THR A 199 0.30 -0.39 9.11
N ALA A 200 -0.48 -1.40 9.49
CA ALA A 200 -1.56 -1.22 10.45
C ALA A 200 -1.03 -1.00 11.87
N PRO A 201 -1.68 -0.13 12.69
CA PRO A 201 -1.30 0.05 14.08
C PRO A 201 -1.79 -1.16 14.89
N GLY A 202 -0.96 -1.64 15.81
CA GLY A 202 -1.26 -2.86 16.59
C GLY A 202 -2.50 -2.77 17.49
N ASP A 203 -2.95 -1.57 17.83
CA ASP A 203 -4.07 -1.33 18.78
C ASP A 203 -5.39 -0.93 18.09
N LEU A 204 -5.56 -1.23 16.80
CA LEU A 204 -6.79 -0.89 16.10
C LEU A 204 -7.94 -1.83 16.49
N ASP A 205 -9.15 -1.29 16.68
CA ASP A 205 -10.35 -2.10 16.48
C ASP A 205 -10.47 -2.39 14.98
N PRO A 206 -10.33 -3.66 14.54
CA PRO A 206 -10.43 -4.01 13.13
C PRO A 206 -11.83 -3.73 12.57
N HIS A 207 -12.84 -3.68 13.45
CA HIS A 207 -14.21 -3.38 13.08
C HIS A 207 -14.45 -1.87 13.16
N PHE A 208 -14.73 -1.25 12.02
CA PHE A 208 -15.12 0.16 12.01
C PHE A 208 -16.53 0.34 11.49
N LYS A 209 -17.12 1.48 11.86
CA LYS A 209 -18.45 1.84 11.37
C LYS A 209 -18.41 2.07 9.87
N ASP A 210 -19.17 1.27 9.16
CA ASP A 210 -19.38 1.43 7.73
C ASP A 210 -19.81 2.88 7.40
N PRO A 211 -19.11 3.59 6.49
CA PRO A 211 -19.50 4.92 6.07
C PRO A 211 -20.72 4.95 5.14
N ALA A 212 -21.24 3.79 4.75
CA ALA A 212 -22.45 3.66 3.96
C ALA A 212 -23.69 4.17 4.69
N VAL A 213 -24.60 4.79 3.94
CA VAL A 213 -25.86 5.34 4.43
C VAL A 213 -26.99 4.43 4.00
N LEU A 214 -27.67 3.83 4.98
CA LEU A 214 -28.90 3.05 4.75
C LEU A 214 -30.04 4.00 4.40
N ILE A 215 -30.65 3.77 3.24
CA ILE A 215 -31.89 4.42 2.81
C ILE A 215 -32.98 3.37 3.00
N PRO A 216 -33.95 3.60 3.90
CA PRO A 216 -35.11 2.74 4.05
C PRO A 216 -35.80 2.62 2.70
N ASN A 217 -36.28 1.41 2.35
CA ASN A 217 -37.29 1.34 1.30
C ASN A 217 -38.50 2.10 1.82
N GLU A 218 -39.07 3.01 1.01
CA GLU A 218 -40.42 3.49 1.28
C GLU A 218 -41.31 2.25 1.31
N GLU A 219 -41.73 1.83 2.51
CA GLU A 219 -42.86 0.92 2.62
C GLU A 219 -44.04 1.63 1.95
N ASN A 220 -44.57 1.03 0.89
CA ASN A 220 -45.82 1.46 0.29
C ASN A 220 -46.92 1.33 1.35
N ASP A 221 -47.13 2.38 2.13
CA ASP A 221 -48.13 2.47 3.20
C ASP A 221 -49.57 2.64 2.65
N ASN A 222 -49.85 2.10 1.46
CA ASN A 222 -51.10 2.26 0.72
C ASN A 222 -51.85 0.95 0.45
N GLN A 223 -51.70 -0.06 1.32
CA GLN A 223 -52.60 -1.22 1.33
C GLN A 223 -53.10 -1.57 2.74
N LYS A 224 -53.72 -0.59 3.41
CA LYS A 224 -54.82 -0.86 4.36
C LYS A 224 -55.98 0.10 4.10
N LYS A 225 -56.62 -0.03 2.94
CA LYS A 225 -58.03 0.37 2.83
C LYS A 225 -58.89 -0.82 3.25
N VAL A 226 -59.36 -0.71 4.49
CA VAL A 226 -60.45 -1.46 5.10
C VAL A 226 -61.67 -1.51 4.18
N SER A 227 -62.31 -2.68 4.05
CA SER A 227 -63.75 -2.93 3.88
C SER A 227 -63.98 -4.44 3.70
N PRO A 228 -65.11 -5.03 4.14
CA PRO A 228 -66.44 -4.45 4.31
C PRO A 228 -66.82 -4.09 5.75
#